data_AF-A0A1E2RWJ1-F1
#
_entry.id   AF-A0A1E2RWJ1-F1
#
_cell.length_a   1.000
_cell.length_b   1.000
_cell.length_c   1.000
_cell.angle_alpha   90.00
_cell.angle_beta   90.00
_cell.angle_gamma   90.00
#
_symmetry.space_group_name_H-M   'P 1'
#
loop_
_entity.id
_entity.type
_entity.pdbx_description
1 polymer ?
#
loop_
_entity_poly.entity_id
_entity_poly.type
_entity_poly.pdbx_seq_one_letter_code
_entity_poly.pdbx_strand_id
1 'polypeptide(L)' 'MSTSTNKAIAALLAELDQRIVAASVTLRAAMTANAERKQNQCIGTLLPLERDLETALALYRAIIAIHRNPVGQSESG' A
#
# COMPACT_ATOMS: atom_id res chain seq x y z
N MET A 1 14.84 6.43 -17.89
CA MET A 1 13.41 6.52 -17.53
C MET A 1 12.90 7.90 -17.91
N SER A 2 11.69 8.00 -18.45
CA SER A 2 11.09 9.29 -18.82
C SER A 2 10.67 10.08 -17.57
N THR A 3 10.62 11.42 -17.67
CA THR A 3 10.12 12.30 -16.61
C THR A 3 8.68 11.98 -16.21
N SER A 4 7.86 11.46 -17.13
CA SER A 4 6.50 10.98 -16.86
C SER A 4 6.51 9.72 -15.98
N THR A 5 7.37 8.75 -16.29
CA THR A 5 7.55 7.52 -15.49
C THR A 5 7.98 7.82 -14.06
N ASN A 6 8.91 8.77 -13.87
CA ASN A 6 9.36 9.17 -12.54
C ASN A 6 8.24 9.83 -11.72
N LYS A 7 7.40 10.67 -12.35
CA LYS A 7 6.22 11.27 -11.69
C LYS A 7 5.19 10.21 -11.27
N ALA A 8 4.94 9.22 -12.13
CA ALA A 8 4.04 8.12 -11.81
C ALA A 8 4.56 7.28 -10.64
N ILE A 9 5.86 6.94 -10.62
CA ILE A 9 6.47 6.22 -9.49
C ILE A 9 6.37 7.03 -8.19
N ALA A 10 6.64 8.33 -8.23
CA ALA A 10 6.53 9.19 -7.05
C ALA A 10 5.09 9.23 -6.49
N ALA A 11 4.08 9.32 -7.35
CA ALA A 11 2.69 9.27 -6.94
C ALA A 11 2.31 7.91 -6.32
N LEU A 12 2.75 6.80 -6.93
CA LEU A 12 2.51 5.46 -6.39
C LEU A 12 3.19 5.25 -5.02
N LEU A 13 4.40 5.77 -4.84
CA LEU A 13 5.12 5.73 -3.57
C LEU A 13 4.39 6.51 -2.47
N ALA A 14 3.86 7.69 -2.80
CA ALA A 14 3.10 8.50 -1.85
C ALA A 14 1.81 7.80 -1.42
N GLU A 15 1.05 7.21 -2.36
CA GLU A 15 -0.15 6.44 -2.03
C GLU A 15 0.20 5.19 -1.21
N LEU A 16 1.28 4.49 -1.56
CA LEU A 16 1.74 3.31 -0.81
C LEU A 16 2.04 3.64 0.66
N ASP A 17 2.75 4.74 0.91
CA ASP A 17 3.03 5.23 2.28
C ASP A 17 1.73 5.50 3.05
N GLN A 18 0.79 6.22 2.44
CA GLN A 18 -0.50 6.51 3.06
C GLN A 18 -1.27 5.24 3.46
N ARG A 19 -1.28 4.21 2.59
CA ARG A 19 -1.95 2.93 2.88
C ARG A 19 -1.27 2.15 4.00
N ILE A 20 0.06 2.12 4.02
CA ILE A 20 0.81 1.46 5.09
C ILE A 20 0.57 2.14 6.44
N VAL A 21 0.57 3.48 6.46
CA VAL A 21 0.28 4.25 7.68
C VAL A 21 -1.16 3.99 8.15
N ALA A 22 -2.15 4.02 7.27
CA ALA A 22 -3.55 3.73 7.60
C ALA A 22 -3.73 2.30 8.17
N ALA A 23 -3.09 1.31 7.55
CA ALA A 23 -3.05 -0.07 8.03
C ALA A 23 -2.40 -0.16 9.43
N SER A 24 -1.29 0.55 9.66
CA SER A 24 -0.62 0.57 10.95
C SER A 24 -1.48 1.19 12.06
N VAL A 25 -2.16 2.30 11.78
CA VAL A 25 -3.08 2.96 12.73
C VAL A 25 -4.23 2.01 13.09
N THR A 26 -4.83 1.36 12.10
CA THR A 26 -5.91 0.39 12.28
C THR A 26 -5.47 -0.79 13.15
N LEU A 27 -4.29 -1.36 12.87
CA LEU A 27 -3.74 -2.45 13.66
C LEU A 27 -3.49 -2.04 15.11
N ARG A 28 -2.95 -0.84 15.35
CA ARG A 28 -2.75 -0.32 16.71
C ARG A 28 -4.08 -0.16 17.45
N ALA A 29 -5.12 0.34 16.80
CA ALA A 29 -6.45 0.45 17.41
C ALA A 29 -7.02 -0.93 17.79
N ALA A 30 -6.84 -1.94 16.93
CA ALA A 30 -7.23 -3.31 17.25
C ALA A 30 -6.43 -3.89 18.43
N MET A 31 -5.12 -3.62 18.50
CA MET A 31 -4.28 -4.01 19.64
C MET A 31 -4.76 -3.39 20.96
N THR A 32 -5.13 -2.11 20.95
CA THR A 32 -5.73 -1.44 22.12
C THR A 32 -7.05 -2.08 22.53
N ALA A 33 -7.95 -2.32 21.58
CA ALA A 33 -9.22 -2.99 21.87
C ALA A 33 -9.02 -4.41 22.44
N ASN A 34 -8.00 -5.13 21.95
CA ASN A 34 -7.62 -6.44 22.48
C ASN A 34 -7.10 -6.35 23.93
N ALA A 35 -6.24 -5.37 24.22
CA ALA A 35 -5.74 -5.13 25.58
C ALA A 35 -6.87 -4.81 26.58
N GLU A 36 -7.90 -4.12 26.11
CA GLU A 36 -9.12 -3.79 26.87
C GLU A 36 -10.15 -4.94 26.93
N ARG A 37 -9.83 -6.12 26.38
CA ARG A 37 -10.73 -7.29 26.27
C ARG A 37 -12.02 -7.03 25.48
N LYS A 38 -12.03 -6.04 24.58
CA LYS A 38 -13.16 -5.69 23.72
C LYS A 38 -13.10 -6.46 22.39
N GLN A 39 -13.36 -7.76 22.43
CA GLN A 39 -13.19 -8.68 21.27
C GLN A 39 -13.94 -8.24 20.01
N ASN A 40 -15.23 -7.88 20.13
CA ASN A 40 -16.03 -7.44 18.97
C ASN A 40 -15.46 -6.16 18.34
N GLN A 41 -14.97 -5.24 19.16
CA GLN A 41 -14.33 -4.03 18.68
C GLN A 41 -12.98 -4.34 18.01
N CYS A 42 -12.18 -5.25 18.58
CA CYS A 42 -10.92 -5.69 18.00
C CYS A 42 -11.13 -6.26 16.59
N ILE A 43 -12.02 -7.24 16.43
CA ILE A 43 -12.31 -7.86 15.12
C ILE A 43 -12.95 -6.84 14.16
N GLY A 44 -13.92 -6.05 14.62
CA GLY A 44 -14.55 -5.02 13.79
C GLY A 44 -13.55 -3.96 13.29
N THR A 45 -12.53 -3.64 14.10
CA THR A 45 -11.47 -2.70 13.74
C THR A 45 -10.52 -3.27 12.69
N LEU A 46 -10.38 -4.59 12.57
CA LEU A 46 -9.52 -5.20 11.55
C LEU A 46 -10.16 -5.26 10.16
N LEU A 47 -11.48 -5.06 10.01
CA LEU A 47 -12.16 -5.15 8.71
C LEU A 47 -11.58 -4.23 7.62
N PRO A 48 -11.23 -2.96 7.91
CA PRO A 48 -10.60 -2.08 6.91
C PRO A 48 -9.15 -2.46 6.58
N LEU A 49 -8.47 -3.22 7.46
CA LEU A 49 -7.05 -3.53 7.34
C LEU A 49 -6.75 -4.37 6.09
N GLU A 50 -7.61 -5.34 5.78
CA GLU A 50 -7.46 -6.20 4.61
C GLU A 50 -7.41 -5.38 3.33
N ARG A 51 -8.35 -4.45 3.15
CA ARG A 51 -8.41 -3.57 1.98
C ARG A 51 -7.16 -2.70 1.83
N ASP A 52 -6.68 -2.12 2.92
CA ASP A 52 -5.50 -1.24 2.87
C ASP A 52 -4.22 -2.06 2.57
N LEU A 53 -4.10 -3.28 3.09
CA LEU A 53 -2.99 -4.19 2.80
C LEU A 53 -3.00 -4.68 1.34
N GLU A 54 -4.16 -5.06 0.81
CA GLU A 54 -4.29 -5.45 -0.60
C GLU A 54 -3.93 -4.30 -1.54
N THR A 55 -4.40 -3.09 -1.22
CA THR A 55 -4.09 -1.89 -1.99
C THR A 55 -2.59 -1.59 -1.94
N ALA A 56 -1.97 -1.64 -0.76
CA ALA A 56 -0.53 -1.44 -0.59
C ALA A 56 0.28 -2.47 -1.40
N LEU A 57 -0.10 -3.74 -1.36
CA LEU A 57 0.57 -4.79 -2.12
C LEU A 57 0.46 -4.57 -3.64
N ALA A 58 -0.70 -4.16 -4.13
CA ALA A 58 -0.92 -3.84 -5.54
C ALA A 58 -0.03 -2.68 -6.00
N LEU A 59 0.05 -1.60 -5.20
CA LEU A 59 0.89 -0.43 -5.49
C LEU A 59 2.37 -0.79 -5.51
N TYR A 60 2.84 -1.56 -4.51
CA TYR A 60 4.21 -2.06 -4.48
C TYR A 60 4.54 -2.88 -5.74
N ARG A 61 3.67 -3.81 -6.12
CA ARG A 61 3.85 -4.62 -7.34
C ARG A 61 3.90 -3.75 -8.60
N ALA A 62 3.06 -2.72 -8.69
CA ALA A 62 3.06 -1.79 -9.82
C ALA A 62 4.39 -1.00 -9.91
N ILE A 63 4.91 -0.50 -8.78
CA ILE A 63 6.20 0.21 -8.73
C ILE A 63 7.33 -0.70 -9.25
N ILE A 64 7.40 -1.94 -8.75
CA ILE A 64 8.41 -2.91 -9.19
C ILE A 64 8.27 -3.26 -10.67
N ALA A 65 7.03 -3.43 -11.17
CA ALA A 65 6.78 -3.72 -12.58
C ALA A 65 7.25 -2.56 -13.48
N ILE A 66 6.93 -1.32 -13.13
CA ILE A 66 7.37 -0.12 -13.87
C ILE A 66 8.90 0.02 -13.83
N HIS A 67 9.52 -0.27 -12.68
CA HIS A 67 10.97 -0.21 -12.53
C HIS A 67 11.69 -1.26 -13.39
N ARG A 68 11.15 -2.49 -13.45
CA ARG A 68 11.70 -3.60 -14.23
C ARG A 68 11.45 -3.46 -15.74
N ASN A 69 10.30 -2.90 -16.12
CA ASN A 69 9.93 -2.63 -17.50
C ASN A 69 9.74 -1.12 -17.72
N PRO A 70 10.83 -0.33 -17.73
CA PRO A 70 10.73 1.08 -18.06
C PRO A 70 10.18 1.21 -19.48
N VAL A 71 8.97 1.77 -19.60
CA VAL A 71 8.33 2.05 -20.90
C VAL A 71 9.33 2.87 -21.74
N GLY A 72 9.84 2.27 -22.82
CA GLY A 72 10.89 2.83 -23.68
C GLY A 72 12.12 1.95 -23.95
N GLN A 73 12.19 0.69 -23.50
CA GLN A 73 13.26 -0.26 -23.86
C GLN A 73 12.81 -1.42 -24.77
N SER A 74 11.60 -1.38 -25.31
CA SER A 74 11.05 -2.44 -26.17
C SER A 74 10.72 -1.92 -27.58
N GLU A 75 11.54 -1.02 -28.12
CA GLU A 75 11.55 -0.67 -29.55
C GLU A 75 12.97 -0.30 -29.97
N SER A 76 13.84 -1.30 -30.12
CA SER A 76 15.06 -1.26 -30.94
C SER A 76 15.34 -2.72 -31.31
N GLY A 77 15.52 -2.97 -32.61
CA GLY A 77 15.51 -4.29 -33.24
C GLY A 77 16.66 -5.23 -32.89
#